data_AF-A0A946Y3A7-F1
#
_entry.id   AF-A0A946Y3A7-F1
#
_cell.length_a   1.000
_cell.length_b   1.000
_cell.length_c   1.000
_cell.angle_alpha   90.00
_cell.angle_beta   90.00
_cell.angle_gamma   90.00
#
_symmetry.space_group_name_H-M   'P 1'
#
loop_
_entity.id
_entity.type
_entity.pdbx_description
1 polymer ?
#
loop_
_entity_poly.entity_id
_entity_poly.type
_entity_poly.pdbx_seq_one_letter_code
_entity_poly.pdbx_strand_id
1 'polypeptide(L)'
;MPLFEKAIKDRNPDVRHAAAMVLSRYRTRAASKLLVDALKDRSGFVKFTAVTAMSKFRDPDAVPQLKKIIQSRYQQRTSPGTVERAKKALERCGGKL
;
A
#
# COMPACT_ATOMS: atom_id res chain seq x y z
N MET A 1 -11.91 -11.87 2.60
CA MET A 1 -11.33 -12.81 1.60
C MET A 1 -10.31 -13.68 2.35
N PRO A 2 -10.75 -14.81 2.93
CA PRO A 2 -9.99 -15.50 3.98
C PRO A 2 -8.56 -15.92 3.57
N LEU A 3 -8.39 -16.35 2.31
CA LEU A 3 -7.06 -16.74 1.80
C LEU A 3 -6.08 -15.56 1.77
N PHE A 4 -6.52 -14.39 1.32
CA PHE A 4 -5.66 -13.20 1.23
C PHE A 4 -5.37 -12.59 2.60
N GLU A 5 -6.28 -12.72 3.57
CA GLU A 5 -6.04 -12.32 4.96
C GLU A 5 -4.88 -13.09 5.60
N LYS A 6 -4.74 -14.38 5.25
CA LYS A 6 -3.59 -15.19 5.66
C LYS A 6 -2.35 -14.85 4.84
N ALA A 7 -2.47 -14.80 3.52
CA ALA A 7 -1.32 -14.61 2.62
C ALA A 7 -0.64 -13.23 2.78
N ILE A 8 -1.39 -12.17 3.07
CA ILE A 8 -0.83 -10.83 3.30
C ILE A 8 -0.08 -10.71 4.64
N LYS A 9 -0.19 -11.72 5.52
CA LYS A 9 0.51 -11.81 6.81
C LYS A 9 1.52 -12.95 6.85
N ASP A 10 1.80 -13.57 5.71
CA ASP A 10 2.71 -14.70 5.63
C ASP A 10 4.13 -14.31 6.08
N ARG A 11 4.87 -15.26 6.66
CA ARG A 11 6.25 -15.02 7.10
C ARG A 11 7.16 -14.70 5.93
N ASN A 12 6.90 -15.33 4.77
CA ASN A 12 7.68 -15.11 3.56
C ASN A 12 7.25 -13.79 2.86
N PRO A 13 8.16 -12.82 2.69
CA PRO A 13 7.87 -11.57 1.99
C PRO A 13 7.41 -11.73 0.54
N ASP A 14 7.81 -12.81 -0.15
CA ASP A 14 7.39 -13.07 -1.53
C ASP A 14 5.93 -13.48 -1.60
N VAL A 15 5.46 -14.27 -0.64
CA VAL A 15 4.04 -14.64 -0.51
C VAL A 15 3.19 -13.39 -0.23
N ARG A 16 3.65 -12.52 0.69
CA ARG A 16 2.97 -11.25 0.96
C ARG A 16 2.95 -10.34 -0.26
N HIS A 17 4.06 -10.28 -1.01
CA HIS A 17 4.15 -9.49 -2.22
C HIS A 17 3.19 -9.99 -3.31
N ALA A 18 3.15 -11.31 -3.53
CA ALA A 18 2.21 -11.93 -4.46
C ALA A 18 0.76 -11.66 -4.05
N ALA A 19 0.44 -11.77 -2.76
CA ALA A 19 -0.88 -11.41 -2.23
C ALA A 19 -1.23 -9.94 -2.52
N ALA A 20 -0.32 -9.00 -2.23
CA ALA A 20 -0.52 -7.58 -2.50
C ALA A 20 -0.72 -7.31 -4.01
N MET A 21 0.05 -7.96 -4.87
CA MET A 21 -0.09 -7.85 -6.32
C MET A 21 -1.47 -8.32 -6.79
N VAL A 22 -1.91 -9.48 -6.32
CA VAL A 22 -3.21 -10.03 -6.70
C VAL A 22 -4.34 -9.14 -6.17
N LEU A 23 -4.27 -8.72 -4.91
CA LEU A 23 -5.21 -7.77 -4.31
C LEU A 23 -5.28 -6.44 -5.09
N SER A 24 -4.16 -5.94 -5.64
CA SER A 24 -4.14 -4.73 -6.46
C SER A 24 -4.94 -4.82 -7.77
N ARG A 25 -5.33 -6.03 -8.19
CA ARG A 25 -6.18 -6.26 -9.37
C ARG A 25 -7.66 -6.22 -8.98
N TYR A 26 -7.99 -6.52 -7.73
CA TYR A 26 -9.34 -6.49 -7.19
C TYR A 26 -9.61 -5.11 -6.59
N ARG A 27 -10.30 -4.24 -7.34
CA ARG A 27 -10.67 -2.88 -6.90
C ARG A 27 -11.86 -2.89 -5.93
N THR A 28 -11.82 -3.76 -4.92
CA THR A 28 -12.91 -3.93 -3.95
C THR A 28 -12.52 -3.29 -2.62
N ARG A 29 -13.52 -2.89 -1.82
CA ARG A 29 -13.28 -2.34 -0.48
C ARG A 29 -12.54 -3.33 0.43
N ALA A 30 -12.80 -4.62 0.28
CA ALA A 30 -12.10 -5.67 1.01
C ALA A 30 -10.60 -5.72 0.64
N ALA A 31 -10.28 -5.62 -0.66
CA ALA A 31 -8.90 -5.58 -1.11
C ALA A 31 -8.19 -4.30 -0.67
N SER A 32 -8.88 -3.15 -0.71
CA SER A 32 -8.36 -1.88 -0.19
C SER A 32 -7.97 -2.01 1.29
N LYS A 33 -8.84 -2.56 2.14
CA LYS A 33 -8.52 -2.80 3.57
C LYS A 33 -7.26 -3.66 3.76
N LEU A 34 -7.09 -4.73 2.98
CA LEU A 34 -5.91 -5.58 3.07
C LEU A 34 -4.63 -4.90 2.55
N LEU A 35 -4.74 -4.09 1.50
CA LEU A 35 -3.62 -3.31 0.98
C LEU A 35 -3.21 -2.19 1.95
N VAL A 36 -4.13 -1.64 2.74
CA VAL A 36 -3.80 -0.69 3.82
C VAL A 36 -2.84 -1.32 4.83
N ASP A 37 -3.03 -2.59 5.19
CA ASP A 37 -2.10 -3.29 6.08
C ASP A 37 -0.73 -3.48 5.43
N ALA A 38 -0.70 -3.79 4.13
CA ALA A 38 0.53 -3.94 3.35
C ALA A 38 1.35 -2.64 3.21
N LEU A 39 0.74 -1.47 3.41
CA LEU A 39 1.47 -0.18 3.47
C LEU A 39 2.43 -0.08 4.66
N LYS A 40 2.20 -0.89 5.71
CA LYS A 40 3.03 -0.95 6.93
C LYS A 40 4.06 -2.08 6.88
N ASP A 41 4.18 -2.79 5.76
CA ASP A 41 5.05 -3.96 5.65
C ASP A 41 6.53 -3.58 5.82
N ARG A 42 7.31 -4.53 6.34
CA ARG A 42 8.76 -4.37 6.51
C ARG A 42 9.48 -4.43 5.16
N SER A 43 8.95 -5.18 4.19
CA SER A 43 9.48 -5.29 2.84
C SER A 43 9.18 -4.04 2.02
N GLY A 44 10.23 -3.48 1.40
CA GLY A 44 10.10 -2.36 0.49
C GLY A 44 9.24 -2.68 -0.74
N PHE A 45 9.33 -3.91 -1.26
CA PHE A 45 8.55 -4.36 -2.42
C PHE A 45 7.05 -4.45 -2.10
N VAL A 46 6.69 -5.00 -0.94
CA VAL A 46 5.30 -5.09 -0.50
C VAL A 46 4.70 -3.69 -0.32
N LYS A 47 5.42 -2.79 0.38
CA LYS A 47 4.99 -1.39 0.54
C LYS A 47 4.80 -0.69 -0.82
N PHE A 48 5.75 -0.85 -1.72
CA PHE A 48 5.71 -0.25 -3.05
C PHE A 48 4.48 -0.71 -3.85
N THR A 49 4.20 -2.01 -3.82
CA THR A 49 3.04 -2.60 -4.50
C THR A 49 1.74 -2.08 -3.89
N ALA A 50 1.65 -2.00 -2.56
CA ALA A 50 0.48 -1.44 -1.88
C ALA A 50 0.24 0.04 -2.23
N VAL A 51 1.28 0.89 -2.21
CA VAL A 51 1.17 2.30 -2.62
C VAL A 51 0.71 2.42 -4.07
N THR A 52 1.26 1.60 -4.96
CA THR A 52 0.89 1.59 -6.38
C THR A 52 -0.56 1.17 -6.58
N ALA A 53 -1.03 0.17 -5.82
CA ALA A 53 -2.41 -0.27 -5.84
C ALA A 53 -3.37 0.85 -5.40
N MET A 54 -3.07 1.51 -4.28
CA MET A 54 -3.88 2.62 -3.77
C MET A 54 -3.98 3.78 -4.77
N SER A 55 -2.88 4.13 -5.44
CA SER A 55 -2.87 5.15 -6.50
C SER A 55 -3.84 4.84 -7.65
N LYS A 56 -4.01 3.55 -7.98
CA LYS A 56 -4.92 3.08 -9.03
C LYS A 56 -6.36 3.04 -8.56
N PHE A 57 -6.58 2.75 -7.28
CA PHE A 57 -7.92 2.60 -6.71
C PHE A 57 -8.59 3.95 -6.51
N ARG A 58 -7.79 5.02 -6.31
CA ARG A 58 -8.28 6.38 -6.03
C ARG A 58 -9.22 6.40 -4.83
N ASP A 59 -8.96 5.50 -3.87
CA ASP A 59 -9.78 5.29 -2.69
C ASP A 59 -9.47 6.37 -1.65
N PRO A 60 -10.42 7.26 -1.31
CA PRO A 60 -10.21 8.30 -0.30
C PRO A 60 -9.86 7.70 1.08
N ASP A 61 -10.30 6.49 1.39
CA ASP A 61 -10.00 5.80 2.66
C ASP A 61 -8.48 5.54 2.82
N ALA A 62 -7.70 5.56 1.72
CA ALA A 62 -6.25 5.38 1.75
C ALA A 62 -5.47 6.65 2.12
N VAL A 63 -6.10 7.85 2.06
CA VAL A 63 -5.46 9.16 2.26
C VAL A 63 -4.68 9.25 3.59
N PRO A 64 -5.23 8.85 4.76
CA PRO A 64 -4.51 8.95 6.03
C PRO A 64 -3.22 8.11 6.06
N GLN A 65 -3.23 6.94 5.43
CA GLN A 65 -2.07 6.04 5.42
C GLN A 65 -1.01 6.52 4.43
N LEU A 66 -1.42 7.04 3.26
CA LEU A 66 -0.51 7.65 2.29
C LEU A 66 0.25 8.84 2.91
N LYS A 67 -0.42 9.71 3.68
CA LYS A 67 0.24 10.79 4.43
C LYS A 67 1.30 10.27 5.40
N LYS A 68 0.99 9.20 6.15
CA LYS A 68 1.96 8.57 7.07
C LYS A 68 3.19 8.04 6.34
N ILE A 69 3.06 7.45 5.15
CA ILE A 69 4.20 6.97 4.36
C ILE A 69 5.08 8.14 3.91
N ILE A 70 4.46 9.23 3.47
CA ILE A 70 5.18 10.44 3.05
C ILE A 70 5.96 11.03 4.23
N GLN A 71 5.34 11.12 5.40
CA GLN A 71 5.99 11.59 6.63
C GLN A 71 7.06 10.62 7.13
N SER A 72 6.86 9.31 6.96
CA SER A 72 7.84 8.27 7.33
C SER A 72 9.15 8.36 6.54
N ARG A 73 9.18 9.02 5.37
CA ARG A 73 10.41 9.30 4.62
C ARG A 73 11.41 10.14 5.42
N TYR A 74 10.93 11.03 6.29
CA TYR A 74 11.79 11.81 7.17
C TYR A 74 12.58 10.94 8.16
N GLN A 75 12.17 9.67 8.35
CA GLN A 75 12.80 8.70 9.24
C GLN A 75 13.64 7.64 8.51
N GLN A 76 13.99 7.84 7.23
CA GLN A 76 14.86 6.95 6.42
C GLN A 76 14.40 5.48 6.25
N ARG A 77 13.16 5.13 6.62
CA ARG A 77 12.63 3.75 6.60
C ARG A 77 11.97 3.30 5.28
N THR A 78 11.91 4.18 4.29
CA THR A 78 11.14 3.97 3.06
C THR A 78 11.91 4.45 1.84
N SER A 79 11.92 3.65 0.77
CA SER A 79 12.67 3.96 -0.45
C SER A 79 12.16 5.23 -1.15
N PRO A 80 13.03 6.03 -1.77
CA PRO A 80 12.66 7.26 -2.47
C PRO A 80 11.51 7.06 -3.47
N GLY A 81 11.55 5.98 -4.25
CA GLY A 81 10.54 5.66 -5.26
C GLY A 81 9.16 5.30 -4.70
N THR A 82 9.08 4.84 -3.45
CA THR A 82 7.80 4.56 -2.78
C THR A 82 7.11 5.85 -2.35
N VAL A 83 7.89 6.85 -1.91
CA VAL A 83 7.32 8.10 -1.40
C VAL A 83 6.84 9.00 -2.53
N GLU A 84 7.59 9.05 -3.63
CA GLU A 84 7.15 9.79 -4.82
C GLU A 84 5.82 9.25 -5.35
N ARG A 85 5.68 7.91 -5.38
CA ARG A 85 4.41 7.27 -5.71
C ARG A 85 3.32 7.53 -4.68
N ALA A 86 3.65 7.60 -3.39
CA ALA A 86 2.68 7.91 -2.35
C ALA A 86 2.13 9.34 -2.47
N LYS A 87 2.96 10.32 -2.83
CA LYS A 87 2.51 11.69 -3.14
C LYS A 87 1.54 11.71 -4.32
N LYS A 88 1.92 11.06 -5.42
CA LYS A 88 1.06 10.93 -6.60
C LYS A 88 -0.24 10.19 -6.30
N ALA A 89 -0.20 9.18 -5.43
CA ALA A 89 -1.37 8.46 -4.96
C ALA A 89 -2.30 9.38 -4.13
N LEU A 90 -1.72 10.18 -3.24
CA LEU A 90 -2.46 11.12 -2.38
C LEU A 90 -3.24 12.14 -3.22
N GLU A 91 -2.59 12.77 -4.21
CA GLU A 91 -3.23 13.71 -5.14
C GLU A 91 -4.40 13.05 -5.90
N ARG A 92 -4.21 11.82 -6.37
CA ARG A 92 -5.24 11.07 -7.11
C ARG A 92 -6.44 10.64 -6.27
N CYS A 93 -6.24 10.50 -4.96
CA CYS A 93 -7.29 10.19 -3.98
C CYS A 93 -7.94 11.47 -3.40
N GLY A 94 -7.59 12.66 -3.92
CA GLY A 94 -8.15 13.95 -3.47
C GLY A 94 -7.54 14.48 -2.17
N GLY A 95 -6.48 13.86 -1.66
CA GLY A 95 -5.75 14.35 -0.50
C GLY A 95 -4.80 15.49 -0.88
N LYS A 96 -4.82 16.58 -0.11
CA LYS A 96 -3.77 17.61 -0.12
C LYS A 96 -2.66 17.22 0.86
N LEU A 97 -1.40 17.51 0.54
CA LEU A 97 -0.26 17.27 1.44
C LEU A 97 -0.47 17.97 2.78
#